data_AF-A0A3S0XWW3-F1
#
_entry.id   AF-A0A3S0XWW3-F1
#
_cell.length_a   1.000
_cell.length_b   1.000
_cell.length_c   1.000
_cell.angle_alpha   90.00
_cell.angle_beta   90.00
_cell.angle_gamma   90.00
#
_symmetry.space_group_name_H-M   'P 1'
#
loop_
_entity.id
_entity.type
_entity.pdbx_description
1 polymer ?
#
loop_
_entity_poly.entity_id
_entity_poly.type
_entity_poly.pdbx_seq_one_letter_code
_entity_poly.pdbx_strand_id
1 'polypeptide(L)'
;MTYYVNKKYKVQGLGGKPYDVTIQILQDTWDKCDSDVQTGVNNILASEPIPLLSGSGKGNGIKQEPKGLEFHTQTNKRLQYPGGNITKDKTFTFNSYGKGWGH
;
A
#
# COMPACT_ATOMS: atom_id res chain seq x y z
N MET A 1 -4.17 20.32 0.20
CA MET A 1 -3.78 18.92 -0.05
C MET A 1 -4.88 18.04 0.51
N THR A 2 -5.59 17.30 -0.34
CA THR A 2 -6.77 16.51 0.03
C THR A 2 -6.40 15.04 0.00
N TYR A 3 -6.83 14.29 1.01
CA TYR A 3 -6.57 12.87 1.13
C TYR A 3 -7.85 12.09 0.88
N TYR A 4 -7.79 11.09 0.01
CA TYR A 4 -8.84 10.07 -0.11
C TYR A 4 -8.91 9.24 1.17
N VAL A 5 -7.74 8.86 1.69
CA VAL A 5 -7.57 8.14 2.95
C VAL A 5 -6.52 8.86 3.78
N ASN A 6 -6.81 9.07 5.06
CA ASN A 6 -5.86 9.50 6.08
C ASN A 6 -6.26 8.84 7.41
N LYS A 7 -5.84 7.58 7.59
CA LYS A 7 -6.27 6.75 8.72
C LYS A 7 -5.12 5.87 9.20
N LYS A 8 -5.11 5.55 10.50
CA LYS A 8 -4.20 4.56 11.09
C LYS A 8 -4.73 3.15 10.84
N TYR A 9 -3.84 2.25 10.41
CA TYR A 9 -4.12 0.84 10.17
C TYR A 9 -3.08 -0.02 10.89
N LYS A 10 -3.52 -1.19 11.37
CA LYS A 10 -2.59 -2.26 11.77
C LYS A 10 -2.09 -2.98 10.53
N VAL A 11 -0.79 -3.03 10.34
CA VAL A 11 -0.11 -3.80 9.28
C VAL A 11 0.64 -4.95 9.93
N GLN A 12 0.37 -6.19 9.51
CA GLN A 12 1.05 -7.36 10.05
C GLN A 12 2.32 -7.63 9.26
N GLY A 13 3.46 -7.39 9.91
CA GLY A 13 4.80 -7.55 9.38
C GLY A 13 5.23 -9.00 9.14
N LEU A 14 6.33 -9.16 8.41
CA LEU A 14 7.02 -10.44 8.25
C LEU A 14 7.47 -10.96 9.64
N GLY A 15 7.08 -12.19 9.99
CA GLY A 15 7.30 -12.76 11.33
C GLY A 15 6.16 -12.52 12.32
N GLY A 16 5.04 -11.93 11.88
CA GLY A 16 3.81 -11.80 12.69
C GLY A 16 3.76 -10.58 13.61
N LYS A 17 4.78 -9.73 13.61
CA LYS A 17 4.80 -8.48 14.39
C LYS A 17 3.88 -7.43 13.75
N PRO A 18 2.87 -6.90 14.46
CA PRO A 18 2.05 -5.80 13.94
C PRO A 18 2.79 -4.45 14.04
N TYR A 19 2.48 -3.55 13.12
CA TYR A 19 2.90 -2.15 13.10
C TYR A 19 1.67 -1.24 12.98
N ASP A 20 1.67 -0.14 13.72
CA ASP A 20 0.63 0.88 13.61
C ASP A 20 1.09 1.96 12.64
N VAL A 21 0.60 1.91 11.40
CA VAL A 21 0.99 2.86 10.35
C VAL A 21 -0.15 3.78 9.98
N THR A 22 0.16 5.05 9.72
CA THR A 22 -0.82 5.96 9.12
C THR A 22 -0.69 5.86 7.61
N ILE A 23 -1.73 5.38 6.94
CA ILE A 23 -1.80 5.36 5.49
C ILE A 23 -2.47 6.65 5.04
N GLN A 24 -1.79 7.37 4.17
CA GLN A 24 -2.31 8.51 3.45
C GLN A 24 -2.33 8.21 1.96
N ILE A 25 -3.45 8.48 1.30
CA ILE A 25 -3.58 8.39 -0.16
C ILE A 25 -4.01 9.76 -0.66
N LEU A 26 -3.22 10.37 -1.53
CA LEU A 26 -3.60 11.66 -2.12
C LEU A 26 -4.79 11.51 -3.05
N GLN A 27 -5.76 12.42 -2.95
CA GLN A 27 -6.97 12.39 -3.78
C GLN A 27 -6.62 12.45 -5.28
N ASP A 28 -5.67 13.30 -5.67
CA ASP A 28 -5.26 13.47 -7.07
C ASP A 28 -4.60 12.22 -7.68
N THR A 29 -3.96 11.41 -6.84
CA THR A 29 -3.35 10.15 -7.22
C THR A 29 -4.42 9.06 -7.29
N TRP A 30 -5.34 9.06 -6.32
CA TRP A 30 -6.48 8.15 -6.28
C TRP A 30 -7.38 8.29 -7.51
N ASP A 31 -7.67 9.53 -7.92
CA ASP A 31 -8.54 9.83 -9.06
C ASP A 31 -7.95 9.37 -10.40
N LYS A 32 -6.62 9.11 -10.44
CA LYS A 32 -5.93 8.56 -11.62
C LYS A 32 -5.91 7.03 -11.64
N CYS A 33 -6.24 6.38 -10.52
CA CYS A 33 -6.24 4.91 -10.45
C CYS A 33 -7.39 4.33 -11.28
N ASP A 34 -7.07 3.30 -12.07
CA ASP A 34 -8.07 2.48 -12.74
C ASP A 34 -9.04 1.86 -11.69
N SER A 35 -10.31 1.62 -12.07
CA SER A 35 -11.37 1.21 -11.14
C SER A 35 -11.10 -0.14 -10.43
N ASP A 36 -10.40 -1.04 -11.11
CA ASP A 36 -9.95 -2.33 -10.57
C ASP A 36 -8.87 -2.16 -9.50
N VAL A 37 -7.93 -1.23 -9.69
CA VAL A 37 -6.94 -0.83 -8.69
C VAL A 37 -7.64 -0.22 -7.48
N GLN A 38 -8.58 0.71 -7.69
CA GLN A 38 -9.33 1.33 -6.59
C GLN A 38 -10.06 0.27 -5.76
N THR A 39 -10.76 -0.66 -6.43
CA THR A 39 -11.45 -1.77 -5.76
C THR A 39 -10.48 -2.65 -4.98
N GLY A 40 -9.34 -3.00 -5.57
CA GLY A 40 -8.30 -3.81 -4.92
C GLY A 40 -7.68 -3.13 -3.71
N VAL A 41 -7.38 -1.83 -3.79
CA VAL A 41 -6.88 -1.05 -2.65
C VAL A 41 -7.91 -1.00 -1.53
N ASN A 42 -9.19 -0.76 -1.84
CA ASN A 42 -10.25 -0.75 -0.83
C ASN A 42 -10.41 -2.10 -0.14
N ASN A 43 -10.30 -3.20 -0.88
CA ASN A 43 -10.32 -4.54 -0.29
C ASN A 43 -9.11 -4.78 0.63
N ILE A 44 -7.93 -4.26 0.28
CA ILE A 44 -6.74 -4.34 1.14
C ILE A 44 -6.94 -3.50 2.41
N LEU A 45 -7.43 -2.27 2.28
CA LEU A 45 -7.68 -1.37 3.43
C LEU A 45 -8.77 -1.90 4.36
N ALA A 46 -9.68 -2.73 3.87
CA ALA A 46 -10.69 -3.42 4.68
C ALA A 46 -10.15 -4.64 5.44
N SER A 47 -8.97 -5.17 5.08
CA SER A 47 -8.31 -6.24 5.81
C SER A 47 -7.55 -5.65 6.99
N GLU A 48 -8.03 -5.88 8.22
CA GLU A 48 -7.30 -5.48 9.42
C GLU A 48 -6.95 -6.72 10.28
N PRO A 49 -5.65 -7.04 10.46
CA PRO A 49 -4.49 -6.31 9.97
C PRO A 49 -4.27 -6.44 8.45
N ILE A 50 -3.69 -5.41 7.85
CA ILE A 50 -3.28 -5.41 6.44
C ILE A 50 -2.03 -6.30 6.32
N PRO A 51 -2.01 -7.30 5.42
CA PRO A 51 -0.81 -8.12 5.21
C PRO A 51 0.37 -7.30 4.66
N LEU A 52 1.54 -7.43 5.28
CA LEU A 52 2.81 -6.93 4.73
C LEU A 52 3.51 -8.04 3.96
N LEU A 53 3.68 -7.84 2.66
CA LEU A 53 4.30 -8.80 1.76
C LEU A 53 5.78 -8.46 1.54
N SER A 54 6.61 -9.48 1.42
CA SER A 54 7.98 -9.34 0.91
C SER A 54 7.98 -9.07 -0.60
N GLY A 55 9.13 -8.69 -1.16
CA GLY A 55 9.31 -8.51 -2.62
C GLY A 55 8.96 -9.76 -3.46
N SER A 56 9.02 -10.96 -2.89
CA SER A 56 8.57 -12.21 -3.52
C SER A 56 7.18 -12.68 -3.06
N GLY A 57 6.55 -11.96 -2.13
CA GLY A 57 5.24 -12.27 -1.58
C GLY A 57 4.15 -12.18 -2.64
N LYS A 58 3.23 -13.13 -2.61
CA LYS A 58 2.02 -13.19 -3.46
C LYS A 58 0.79 -12.82 -2.63
N GLY A 59 -0.27 -12.40 -3.33
CA GLY A 59 -1.57 -12.10 -2.72
C GLY A 59 -1.80 -10.59 -2.54
N ASN A 60 -2.92 -10.25 -1.90
CA ASN A 60 -3.31 -8.86 -1.71
C ASN A 60 -2.74 -8.32 -0.40
N GLY A 61 -2.11 -7.13 -0.45
CA GLY A 61 -1.54 -6.49 0.74
C GLY A 61 -0.69 -5.28 0.40
N ILE A 62 0.04 -4.77 1.38
CA ILE A 62 1.11 -3.79 1.14
C ILE A 62 2.38 -4.58 0.89
N LYS A 63 3.01 -4.37 -0.26
CA LYS A 63 4.25 -5.05 -0.62
C LYS A 63 5.44 -4.13 -0.44
N GLN A 64 6.47 -4.65 0.21
CA GLN A 64 7.76 -3.98 0.36
C GLN A 64 8.66 -4.37 -0.80
N GLU A 65 8.99 -3.39 -1.63
CA GLU A 65 9.86 -3.52 -2.79
C GLU A 65 11.13 -2.68 -2.57
N PRO A 66 12.24 -2.96 -3.28
CA PRO A 66 13.44 -2.13 -3.18
C PRO A 66 13.19 -0.65 -3.48
N LYS A 67 12.17 -0.35 -4.29
CA LYS A 67 11.77 1.00 -4.69
C LYS A 67 10.81 1.68 -3.69
N GLY A 68 10.30 0.98 -2.69
CA GLY A 68 9.38 1.52 -1.67
C GLY A 68 8.21 0.58 -1.37
N LEU A 69 7.05 1.17 -1.11
CA LEU A 69 5.82 0.42 -0.82
C LEU A 69 4.82 0.53 -1.97
N GLU A 70 4.07 -0.53 -2.21
CA GLU A 70 2.93 -0.49 -3.12
C GLU A 70 1.76 -1.32 -2.61
N PHE A 71 0.55 -0.91 -2.95
CA PHE A 71 -0.61 -1.78 -2.79
C PHE A 71 -0.54 -2.88 -3.86
N HIS A 72 -0.17 -4.08 -3.43
CA HIS A 72 -0.11 -5.24 -4.31
C HIS A 72 -1.50 -5.79 -4.51
N THR A 73 -2.08 -5.42 -5.63
CA THR A 73 -3.30 -5.97 -6.21
C THR A 73 -2.93 -6.93 -7.35
N GLN A 74 -3.92 -7.63 -7.90
CA GLN A 74 -3.76 -8.51 -9.08
C GLN A 74 -3.59 -7.73 -10.40
N THR A 75 -3.57 -6.41 -10.35
CA THR A 75 -3.47 -5.51 -11.50
C THR A 75 -2.01 -5.19 -11.84
N ASN A 76 -1.77 -4.79 -13.09
CA ASN A 76 -0.44 -4.43 -13.58
C ASN A 76 0.03 -3.05 -13.08
N LYS A 77 -0.92 -2.15 -12.77
CA LYS A 77 -0.65 -0.84 -12.17
C LYS A 77 -0.99 -0.86 -10.68
N ARG A 78 -0.27 -0.07 -9.89
CA ARG A 78 -0.34 -0.05 -8.43
C ARG A 78 -0.21 1.36 -7.88
N LEU A 79 -0.89 1.60 -6.77
CA LEU A 79 -0.72 2.79 -5.96
C LEU A 79 0.55 2.63 -5.11
N GLN A 80 1.43 3.63 -5.15
CA GLN A 80 2.83 3.54 -4.75
C GLN A 80 3.24 4.67 -3.81
N TYR A 81 4.10 4.33 -2.86
CA TYR A 81 4.89 5.24 -2.04
C TYR A 81 6.38 4.99 -2.34
N PRO A 82 7.02 5.86 -3.14
CA PRO A 82 8.44 5.73 -3.45
C PRO A 82 9.33 5.92 -2.21
N GLY A 83 10.25 4.98 -2.01
CA GLY A 83 11.19 4.93 -0.90
C GLY A 83 10.60 4.32 0.38
N GLY A 84 11.45 4.05 1.35
CA GLY A 84 11.07 3.57 2.69
C GLY A 84 10.60 2.11 2.77
N ASN A 85 10.46 1.66 4.02
CA ASN A 85 9.97 0.33 4.41
C ASN A 85 9.13 0.47 5.68
N ILE A 86 8.22 -0.48 5.92
CA ILE A 86 7.49 -0.61 7.17
C ILE A 86 8.36 -1.41 8.15
N THR A 87 9.14 -0.70 8.95
CA THR A 87 9.97 -1.28 10.03
C THR A 87 9.63 -0.74 11.40
N LYS A 88 8.76 0.27 11.46
CA LYS A 88 8.30 0.99 12.65
C LYS A 88 7.01 1.76 12.34
N ASP A 89 6.35 2.20 13.39
CA ASP A 89 5.16 3.05 13.29
C ASP A 89 5.51 4.36 12.59
N LYS A 90 4.88 4.61 11.45
CA LYS A 90 5.18 5.74 10.57
C LYS A 90 3.98 6.07 9.67
N THR A 91 3.93 7.30 9.19
CA THR A 91 3.03 7.72 8.10
C THR A 91 3.65 7.44 6.72
N PHE A 92 2.87 6.84 5.83
CA PHE A 92 3.22 6.59 4.44
C PHE A 92 2.19 7.26 3.52
N THR A 93 2.66 8.19 2.69
CA THR A 93 1.81 8.99 1.81
C THR A 93 1.93 8.49 0.37
N PHE A 94 1.03 7.60 -0.02
CA PHE A 94 0.93 7.08 -1.37
C PHE A 94 0.51 8.19 -2.33
N ASN A 95 1.45 8.60 -3.17
CA ASN A 95 1.37 9.78 -4.04
C ASN A 95 1.81 9.48 -5.49
N SER A 96 1.99 8.19 -5.82
CA SER A 96 2.36 7.73 -7.15
C SER A 96 1.43 6.63 -7.62
N TYR A 97 1.18 6.58 -8.92
CA TYR A 97 0.41 5.53 -9.58
C TYR A 97 1.11 5.14 -10.88
N GLY A 98 1.40 3.85 -11.04
CA GLY A 98 2.16 3.38 -12.19
C GLY A 98 2.29 1.87 -12.23
N LYS A 99 3.09 1.36 -13.17
CA LYS A 99 3.36 -0.09 -13.27
C LYS A 99 3.94 -0.59 -11.94
N GLY A 100 3.42 -1.72 -11.46
CA GLY A 100 3.92 -2.38 -10.26
C GLY A 100 5.42 -2.66 -10.33
N TRP A 101 6.11 -2.56 -9.20
CA TRP A 101 7.57 -2.70 -9.16
C TRP A 101 8.05 -4.16 -9.13
N GLY A 102 7.15 -5.10 -8.85
CA GLY A 102 7.41 -6.53 -8.91
C GLY A 102 7.78 -7.00 -10.33
N HIS A 103 9.04 -7.41 -10.48
CA HIS A 103 9.58 -8.19 -11.60
C HIS A 103 9.66 -9.67 -11.22
#